data_AF-A0A738X8T0-F1
#
_entry.id   AF-A0A738X8T0-F1
#
_cell.length_a   1.000
_cell.length_b   1.000
_cell.length_c   1.000
_cell.angle_alpha   90.00
_cell.angle_beta   90.00
_cell.angle_gamma   90.00
#
_symmetry.space_group_name_H-M   'P 1'
#
loop_
_entity.id
_entity.type
_entity.pdbx_description
1 polymer ?
#
loop_
_entity_poly.entity_id
_entity_poly.type
_entity_poly.pdbx_seq_one_letter_code
_entity_poly.pdbx_strand_id
1 'polypeptide(L)' 'MSSPKFSLELRLAAVQHYLSGKIGFDEVAVHFGVGRTALRRWGAAYELHGPNGLPDRLNLYPQTADR' A
#
# COMPACT_ATOMS: atom_id res chain seq x y z
N MET A 1 4.99 -22.92 2.54
CA MET A 1 5.25 -21.53 2.99
C MET A 1 4.56 -20.61 1.99
N SER A 2 3.40 -20.08 2.37
CA SER A 2 2.54 -19.33 1.46
C SER A 2 3.05 -17.90 1.30
N SER A 3 3.86 -17.65 0.28
CA SER A 3 4.30 -16.30 -0.10
C SER A 3 3.07 -15.47 -0.51
N PRO A 4 2.72 -14.39 0.19
CA PRO A 4 1.56 -13.58 -0.16
C PRO A 4 1.84 -12.86 -1.48
N LYS A 5 0.81 -12.78 -2.34
CA LYS A 5 0.82 -12.25 -3.72
C LYS A 5 1.31 -10.79 -3.88
N PHE A 6 1.67 -10.11 -2.80
CA PHE A 6 2.33 -8.80 -2.81
C PHE A 6 3.37 -8.80 -1.69
N SER A 7 4.66 -8.84 -2.02
CA SER A 7 5.74 -8.80 -1.03
C SER A 7 5.72 -7.48 -0.25
N LEU A 8 6.08 -7.54 1.03
CA LEU A 8 6.28 -6.36 1.90
C LEU A 8 7.14 -5.31 1.19
N GLU A 9 8.17 -5.76 0.45
CA GLU A 9 9.08 -4.93 -0.33
C GLU A 9 8.37 -4.03 -1.35
N LEU A 10 7.35 -4.54 -2.06
CA LEU A 10 6.61 -3.74 -3.04
C LEU A 10 5.83 -2.62 -2.37
N ARG A 11 5.22 -2.90 -1.21
CA ARG A 11 4.46 -1.89 -0.44
C ARG A 11 5.39 -0.85 0.15
N LEU A 12 6.53 -1.30 0.66
CA LEU A 12 7.61 -0.43 1.14
C LEU A 12 8.10 0.50 0.04
N ALA A 13 8.39 -0.05 -1.15
CA ALA A 13 8.80 0.75 -2.30
C ALA A 13 7.72 1.76 -2.69
N ALA A 14 6.45 1.36 -2.75
CA ALA A 14 5.34 2.26 -3.07
C ALA A 14 5.22 3.41 -2.06
N VAL A 15 5.29 3.12 -0.76
CA VAL A 15 5.23 4.14 0.30
C VAL A 15 6.46 5.05 0.27
N GLN A 16 7.66 4.50 0.06
CA GLN A 16 8.87 5.31 -0.06
C GLN A 16 8.82 6.25 -1.27
N HIS A 17 8.30 5.78 -2.41
CA HIS A 17 8.10 6.62 -3.59
C HIS A 17 7.05 7.71 -3.33
N TYR A 18 5.96 7.36 -2.65
CA TYR A 18 4.95 8.31 -2.20
C TYR A 18 5.55 9.40 -1.28
N LEU A 19 6.31 9.00 -0.26
CA LEU A 19 6.95 9.92 0.69
C LEU A 19 8.07 10.74 0.06
N SER A 20 8.75 10.18 -0.95
CA SER A 20 9.81 10.88 -1.68
C SER A 20 9.26 12.05 -2.51
N GLY A 21 7.94 12.13 -2.76
CA GLY A 21 7.31 13.23 -3.49
C GLY A 21 7.77 13.40 -4.95
N LYS A 22 8.51 12.43 -5.49
CA LYS A 22 9.11 12.50 -6.84
C LYS A 22 8.08 12.38 -7.97
N ILE A 23 7.00 11.63 -7.71
CA ILE A 23 5.90 11.40 -8.64
C ILE A 23 4.58 11.59 -7.91
N GLY A 24 3.56 12.05 -8.63
CA GLY A 24 2.25 12.32 -8.05
C GLY A 24 1.62 11.08 -7.42
N PHE A 25 0.78 11.27 -6.41
CA PHE A 25 0.10 10.17 -5.72
C PHE A 25 -0.63 9.20 -6.65
N ASP A 26 -1.31 9.71 -7.68
CA ASP A 26 -1.99 8.89 -8.69
C ASP A 26 -0.99 8.11 -9.56
N GLU A 27 0.15 8.72 -9.91
CA GLU A 27 1.21 8.04 -10.66
C GLU A 27 1.89 6.94 -9.84
N VAL A 28 2.13 7.13 -8.55
CA VAL A 28 2.65 6.07 -7.66
C VAL A 28 1.67 4.90 -7.63
N ALA A 29 0.38 5.18 -7.48
CA ALA A 29 -0.66 4.15 -7.46
C ALA A 29 -0.66 3.32 -8.77
N VAL A 30 -0.60 3.99 -9.92
CA VAL A 30 -0.54 3.33 -11.24
C VAL A 30 0.77 2.57 -11.43
N HIS A 31 1.91 3.19 -11.10
CA HIS A 31 3.25 2.62 -11.28
C HIS A 31 3.43 1.30 -10.51
N PHE A 32 2.91 1.24 -9.28
CA PHE A 32 2.97 0.05 -8.45
C PHE A 32 1.75 -0.88 -8.64
N GLY A 33 0.75 -0.49 -9.44
CA GLY A 33 -0.48 -1.24 -9.64
C GLY A 33 -1.32 -1.38 -8.35
N VAL A 34 -1.24 -0.40 -7.46
CA VAL A 34 -1.89 -0.41 -6.14
C VAL A 34 -3.03 0.58 -6.10
N GLY A 35 -4.10 0.23 -5.37
CA GLY A 35 -5.21 1.14 -5.19
C GLY A 35 -4.79 2.39 -4.42
N ARG A 36 -5.22 3.57 -4.86
CA ARG A 36 -5.01 4.86 -4.18
C ARG A 36 -5.33 4.80 -2.69
N THR A 37 -6.47 4.21 -2.33
CA THR A 37 -6.89 4.03 -0.94
C THR A 37 -5.92 3.15 -0.14
N ALA A 38 -5.35 2.12 -0.77
CA ALA A 38 -4.35 1.26 -0.14
C ALA A 38 -3.06 2.05 0.11
N LEU A 39 -2.59 2.81 -0.88
CA LEU A 39 -1.38 3.63 -0.75
C LEU A 39 -1.49 4.67 0.38
N ARG A 40 -2.63 5.37 0.52
CA ARG A 40 -2.87 6.29 1.65
C ARG A 40 -2.82 5.58 2.99
N ARG A 41 -3.46 4.41 3.11
CA ARG A 41 -3.45 3.62 4.34
C ARG A 41 -2.06 3.14 4.69
N TRP A 42 -1.28 2.71 3.70
CA TRP A 42 0.11 2.32 3.89
C TRP A 42 0.99 3.49 4.34
N GLY A 43 0.82 4.68 3.73
CA GLY A 43 1.49 5.90 4.19
C GLY A 43 1.21 6.20 5.66
N ALA A 44 -0.07 6.24 6.04
CA ALA A 44 -0.47 6.49 7.43
C ALA A 44 0.04 5.43 8.41
N ALA A 45 -0.02 4.15 8.04
CA ALA A 45 0.49 3.06 8.87
C ALA A 45 2.03 3.10 8.99
N TYR A 46 2.72 3.51 7.93
CA TYR A 46 4.17 3.68 7.92
C TYR A 46 4.61 4.86 8.78
N GLU A 47 3.87 5.98 8.78
CA GLU A 47 4.15 7.11 9.68
C GLU A 47 3.95 6.74 11.16
N LEU A 48 2.98 5.86 11.46
CA LEU A 48 2.63 5.49 12.83
C LEU A 48 3.49 4.36 13.41
N HIS A 49 3.80 3.34 12.61
CA HIS A 49 4.45 2.10 13.05
C HIS A 49 5.65 1.70 12.19
N GLY A 50 6.03 2.53 11.21
CA GLY A 50 7.12 2.22 10.28
C GLY A 50 6.80 1.01 9.39
N PRO A 51 7.82 0.29 8.90
CA PRO A 51 7.65 -0.88 8.03
C PRO A 51 6.82 -2.00 8.66
N ASN A 52 6.79 -2.11 9.99
CA ASN A 52 6.02 -3.11 10.72
C ASN A 52 4.51 -2.83 10.74
N GLY A 53 4.10 -1.60 10.40
CA GLY A 53 2.69 -1.21 10.29
C GLY A 53 2.02 -1.65 8.98
N LEU A 54 2.78 -2.10 7.99
CA LEU A 54 2.26 -2.47 6.67
C LEU A 54 1.56 -3.83 6.77
N PRO A 55 0.23 -3.90 6.56
CA PRO A 55 -0.51 -5.15 6.73
C PRO A 55 -0.09 -6.15 5.65
N ASP A 56 0.35 -7.36 6.05
CA ASP A 56 0.90 -8.43 5.17
C ASP A 56 -0.11 -8.93 4.10
N ARG A 57 -1.41 -8.83 4.38
CA ARG A 57 -2.48 -9.09 3.41
C ARG A 57 -3.26 -7.81 3.15
N LEU A 58 -3.48 -7.51 1.87
CA LEU A 58 -4.51 -6.59 1.36
C LEU A 58 -5.93 -7.14 1.67
N ASN A 59 -6.21 -7.55 2.90
CA ASN A 59 -7.57 -7.83 3.36
C ASN A 59 -8.22 -6.52 3.81
N LEU A 60 -8.18 -5.51 2.93
CA LEU A 60 -8.85 -4.24 3.13
C LEU A 60 -10.36 -4.49 2.97
N TYR A 61 -11.00 -4.91 4.07
CA TYR A 61 -12.44 -5.12 4.23
C TYR A 61 -13.07 -6.28 3.42
N PRO A 62 -14.07 -7.00 3.99
CA PRO A 62 -14.95 -7.88 3.23
C PRO A 62 -15.83 -7.05 2.29
N GLN A 63 -16.37 -7.72 1.27
CA GLN A 63 -17.34 -7.24 0.28
C GLN A 63 -18.34 -6.21 0.86
N THR A 64 -18.21 -4.94 0.48
CA THR A 64 -19.33 -4.00 0.46
C THR A 64 -19.39 -3.37 -0.92
N ALA A 65 -19.71 -4.22 -1.91
CA ALA A 65 -20.51 -3.81 -3.04
C ALA A 65 -21.82 -4.59 -2.91
N ASP A 66 -22.59 -4.26 -1.86
CA ASP A 66 -24.04 -4.38 -1.96
C ASP A 66 -24.49 -3.24 -2.89
N ARG A 67 -24.65 -3.58 -4.17
CA ARG A 67 -25.79 -3.14 -4.98
C ARG A 67 -25.90 -3.96 -6.26
#